data_AF-A0A0C3J3C4-F1
#
_entry.id   AF-A0A0C3J3C4-F1
#
_cell.length_a   1.000
_cell.length_b   1.000
_cell.length_c   1.000
_cell.angle_alpha   90.00
_cell.angle_beta   90.00
_cell.angle_gamma   90.00
#
_symmetry.space_group_name_H-M   'P 1'
#
loop_
_entity.id
_entity.type
_entity.pdbx_description
1 polymer ?
#
loop_
_entity_poly.entity_id
_entity_poly.type
_entity_poly.pdbx_seq_one_letter_code
_entity_poly.pdbx_strand_id
1 'polypeptide(L)' 'MPAELGECRPWPKPAPYNWQPRAQPTKSTPATSAILAKPKRHENLTLNDWLTVFAYIDKHPDLPQDQVVSYFRS' A
#
# COMPACT_ATOMS: atom_id res chain seq x y z
N MET A 1 46.29 -34.97 37.32
CA MET A 1 46.15 -35.30 35.89
C MET A 1 46.34 -34.00 35.12
N PRO A 2 47.40 -33.81 34.30
CA PRO A 2 47.59 -32.58 33.56
C PRO A 2 46.62 -32.52 32.36
N ALA A 3 46.09 -31.34 32.07
CA ALA A 3 45.23 -31.09 30.92
C ALA A 3 46.10 -30.71 29.71
N GLU A 4 46.25 -31.63 28.78
CA GLU A 4 46.89 -31.38 27.48
C GLU A 4 46.02 -30.39 26.69
N LEU A 5 46.54 -29.18 26.46
CA LEU A 5 45.95 -28.20 25.55
C LEU A 5 46.13 -28.69 24.11
N GLY A 6 45.13 -29.42 23.61
CA GLY A 6 45.07 -29.81 22.20
C GLY A 6 44.96 -28.58 21.31
N GLU A 7 45.98 -28.32 20.49
CA GLU A 7 45.99 -27.22 19.53
C GLU A 7 44.87 -27.39 18.48
N CYS A 8 43.99 -26.41 18.39
CA CYS A 8 42.97 -26.35 17.33
C CYS A 8 43.64 -26.13 15.97
N ARG A 9 43.50 -27.10 15.07
CA ARG A 9 43.98 -26.95 13.69
C ARG A 9 43.23 -25.80 12.99
N PRO A 10 43.92 -24.92 12.23
CA PRO A 10 43.26 -23.89 11.46
C PRO A 10 42.40 -24.53 10.36
N TRP A 11 41.15 -24.10 10.26
CA TRP A 11 40.27 -24.53 9.19
C TRP A 11 40.77 -23.99 7.84
N PRO A 12 40.83 -24.82 6.78
CA PRO A 12 41.21 -24.35 5.46
C PRO A 12 40.18 -23.35 4.93
N LYS A 13 40.65 -22.21 4.43
CA LYS A 13 39.77 -21.20 3.85
C LYS A 13 39.20 -21.71 2.52
N PRO A 14 37.90 -21.49 2.25
CA PRO A 14 37.32 -21.86 0.96
C PRO A 14 37.95 -21.04 -0.16
N ALA A 15 37.97 -21.62 -1.36
CA ALA A 15 38.43 -20.92 -2.56
C ALA A 15 37.59 -19.65 -2.82
N PRO A 16 38.17 -18.61 -3.44
CA PRO A 16 37.44 -17.40 -3.78
C PRO A 16 36.20 -17.71 -4.63
N TYR A 17 35.05 -17.18 -4.20
CA TYR A 17 33.79 -17.37 -4.91
C TYR A 17 33.82 -16.65 -6.25
N ASN A 18 33.61 -17.38 -7.34
CA ASN A 18 33.60 -16.83 -8.69
C ASN A 18 32.25 -16.17 -8.98
N TRP A 19 32.17 -14.85 -8.79
CA TRP A 19 31.00 -14.06 -9.17
C TRP A 19 30.96 -13.88 -10.69
N GLN A 20 29.94 -14.45 -11.33
CA GLN A 20 29.62 -14.12 -12.72
C GLN A 20 29.02 -12.71 -12.79
N PRO A 21 29.44 -11.85 -13.74
CA PRO A 21 28.83 -10.54 -13.92
C PRO A 21 27.36 -10.69 -14.31
N ARG A 22 26.47 -10.07 -13.54
CA ARG A 22 25.05 -9.98 -13.90
C ARG A 22 24.92 -9.12 -15.16
N ALA A 23 24.29 -9.65 -16.20
CA ALA A 23 23.98 -8.89 -17.42
C ALA A 23 23.24 -7.60 -17.06
N GLN A 24 23.62 -6.49 -17.70
CA GLN A 24 22.97 -5.21 -17.45
C GLN A 24 21.49 -5.29 -17.87
N PRO A 25 20.54 -4.82 -17.03
CA PRO A 25 19.16 -4.73 -17.44
C PRO A 25 19.05 -3.74 -18.61
N THR A 26 18.56 -4.20 -19.75
CA THR A 26 18.05 -3.32 -20.81
C THR A 26 17.10 -2.33 -20.18
N LYS A 27 17.29 -1.03 -20.46
CA LYS A 27 16.49 0.08 -19.92
C LYS A 27 15.00 -0.17 -20.14
N SER A 28 14.37 -0.86 -19.19
CA SER A 28 12.93 -0.92 -19.08
C SER A 28 12.56 0.29 -18.26
N THR A 29 12.01 1.30 -18.91
CA THR A 29 11.23 2.34 -18.24
C THR A 29 10.28 1.63 -17.27
N PRO A 30 10.17 2.04 -16.01
CA PRO A 30 9.11 1.51 -15.15
C PRO A 30 7.80 1.87 -15.82
N ALA A 31 7.09 0.87 -16.34
CA ALA A 31 5.71 1.06 -16.76
C ALA A 31 4.94 1.35 -15.48
N THR A 32 4.71 2.63 -15.19
CA THR A 32 3.89 3.06 -14.07
C THR A 32 2.50 2.50 -14.28
N SER A 33 2.19 1.41 -13.60
CA SER A 33 0.87 0.79 -13.52
C SER A 33 -0.02 1.62 -12.58
N ALA A 34 -0.06 2.94 -12.74
CA ALA A 34 -1.02 3.78 -12.05
C ALA A 34 -2.41 3.38 -12.53
N ILE A 35 -3.03 2.46 -11.81
CA ILE A 35 -4.42 2.11 -11.98
C ILE A 35 -5.18 3.34 -11.49
N LEU A 36 -5.80 4.06 -12.43
CA LEU A 36 -6.80 5.05 -12.09
C LEU A 36 -7.85 4.30 -11.26
N ALA A 37 -7.94 4.63 -9.96
CA ALA A 37 -8.98 4.08 -9.12
C ALA A 37 -10.30 4.39 -9.82
N LYS A 38 -11.00 3.36 -10.28
CA LYS A 38 -12.31 3.53 -10.88
C LYS A 38 -13.12 4.38 -9.89
N PRO A 39 -13.85 5.41 -10.34
CA PRO A 39 -14.75 6.12 -9.45
C PRO A 39 -15.63 5.04 -8.83
N LYS A 40 -15.41 4.81 -7.53
CA LYS A 40 -16.15 3.80 -6.80
C LYS A 40 -17.57 4.30 -6.94
N ARG A 41 -18.45 3.57 -7.63
CA ARG A 41 -19.88 3.82 -7.42
C ARG A 41 -20.03 3.57 -5.93
N HIS A 42 -20.29 4.63 -5.16
CA HIS A 42 -20.50 4.53 -3.74
C HIS A 42 -21.82 3.75 -3.59
N GLU A 43 -21.76 2.42 -3.69
CA GLU A 43 -22.91 1.53 -3.53
C GLU A 43 -23.55 1.72 -2.16
N ASN A 44 -22.73 2.16 -1.20
CA ASN A 44 -23.15 2.55 0.13
C ASN A 44 -22.53 3.91 0.47
N LEU A 45 -23.34 4.75 1.12
CA LEU A 45 -22.88 6.00 1.72
C LEU A 45 -21.86 5.69 2.82
N THR A 46 -20.75 6.42 2.82
CA THR A 46 -19.75 6.34 3.90
C THR A 46 -20.27 7.07 5.13
N LEU A 47 -19.66 6.83 6.30
CA LEU A 47 -19.98 7.56 7.53
C LEU A 47 -19.87 9.08 7.34
N ASN A 48 -18.86 9.54 6.58
CA ASN A 48 -18.67 10.95 6.28
C ASN A 48 -19.83 11.50 5.43
N ASP A 49 -20.28 10.73 4.44
CA ASP A 49 -21.42 11.12 3.61
C ASP A 49 -22.70 11.23 4.45
N TRP A 50 -22.93 10.29 5.38
CA TRP A 50 -24.06 10.33 6.32
C TRP A 50 -24.03 11.56 7.23
N LEU A 51 -22.88 11.88 7.83
CA LEU A 51 -22.74 13.07 8.66
C LEU A 51 -22.98 14.35 7.86
N THR A 52 -22.57 14.37 6.59
CA THR A 52 -22.79 15.51 5.69
C THR A 52 -24.27 15.68 5.36
N VAL A 53 -24.98 14.59 5.09
CA VAL A 53 -26.44 14.62 4.90
C VAL A 53 -27.14 15.11 6.16
N PHE A 54 -26.73 14.62 7.33
CA PHE A 54 -27.33 15.00 8.61
C PHE A 54 -27.15 16.51 8.90
N ALA A 55 -25.93 17.02 8.75
CA ALA A 55 -25.63 18.43 8.92
C ALA A 55 -26.36 19.33 7.92
N TYR A 56 -26.65 18.83 6.71
CA TYR A 56 -27.42 19.56 5.71
C TYR A 56 -28.90 19.66 6.09
N ILE A 57 -29.49 18.57 6.60
CA ILE A 57 -30.89 18.55 7.07
C ILE A 57 -31.05 19.49 8.27
N ASP A 58 -30.14 19.45 9.24
CA ASP A 58 -30.21 20.31 10.43
C ASP A 58 -30.14 21.81 10.09
N LYS A 59 -29.39 22.18 9.05
CA LYS A 59 -29.30 23.57 8.56
C LYS A 59 -30.54 24.02 7.80
N HIS A 60 -31.35 23.08 7.31
CA HIS A 60 -32.48 23.36 6.42
C HIS A 60 -33.73 22.58 6.86
N PRO A 61 -34.36 22.93 7.99
CA PRO A 61 -35.51 22.22 8.52
C PRO A 61 -36.76 22.32 7.64
N ASP A 62 -36.86 23.37 6.81
CA ASP A 62 -38.01 23.63 5.94
C ASP A 62 -37.84 23.03 4.53
N LEU A 63 -36.67 22.44 4.23
CA LEU A 63 -36.46 21.83 2.92
C LEU A 63 -37.19 20.49 2.83
N PRO A 64 -38.04 20.30 1.80
CA PRO A 64 -38.65 19.01 1.58
C PRO A 64 -37.60 17.99 1.14
N GLN A 65 -37.85 16.71 1.45
CA GLN A 65 -36.87 15.63 1.30
C GLN A 65 -36.42 15.43 -0.16
N ASP A 66 -37.29 15.71 -1.13
CA ASP A 66 -37.00 15.65 -2.56
C ASP A 66 -35.87 16.62 -2.97
N GLN A 67 -35.83 17.81 -2.38
CA GLN A 67 -34.77 18.79 -2.59
C GLN A 67 -33.44 18.32 -1.99
N VAL A 68 -33.48 17.71 -0.80
CA VAL A 68 -32.28 17.13 -0.16
C VAL A 68 -31.72 16.03 -1.05
N VAL A 69 -32.55 15.11 -1.54
CA VAL A 69 -32.11 14.03 -2.45
C VAL A 69 -31.57 14.61 -3.76
N SER A 70 -32.20 15.65 -4.31
CA SER A 70 -31.74 16.32 -5.53
C SER A 70 -30.34 16.93 -5.36
N TYR A 71 -30.06 17.55 -4.21
CA TYR A 71 -28.75 18.14 -3.91
C TYR A 71 -27.62 17.10 -3.90
N PHE A 72 -27.86 15.92 -3.33
CA PHE A 72 -26.85 14.85 -3.21
C PHE A 72 -26.78 13.88 -4.39
N ARG A 73 -27.55 14.11 -5.46
CA ARG A 73 -27.63 13.21 -6.63
C ARG A 73 -26.47 13.35 -7.63
N SER A 74 -25.47 14.18 -7.32
CA SER A 74 -24.34 14.53 -8.19
C SER A 74 -23.26 13.44 -8.23
#